data_AF-A0A821UJI5-F1
#
_entry.id   AF-A0A821UJI5-F1
#
_cell.length_a   1.000
_cell.length_b   1.000
_cell.length_c   1.000
_cell.angle_alpha   90.00
_cell.angle_beta   90.00
_cell.angle_gamma   90.00
#
_symmetry.space_group_name_H-M   'P 1'
#
loop_
_entity.id
_entity.type
_entity.pdbx_description
1 polymer ?
#
loop_
_entity_poly.entity_id
_entity_poly.type
_entity_poly.pdbx_seq_one_letter_code
_entity_poly.pdbx_strand_id
1 'polypeptide(L)' 'MVQQYNSNDLTAFVNDNVPKLVPDQRHAYETIVDSVNNNMGRLFFLDAPGGTGKTFLANLILAKIRQSGKIAIAVAW' A
#
# COMPACT_ATOMS: atom_id res chain seq x y z
N MET A 1 12.76 -15.58 0.00
CA MET A 1 12.22 -15.80 1.36
C MET A 1 10.98 -14.93 1.52
N VAL A 2 9.80 -15.52 1.67
CA VAL A 2 8.57 -14.75 1.89
C VAL A 2 8.58 -14.32 3.35
N GLN A 3 8.70 -13.01 3.63
CA GLN A 3 8.49 -12.52 4.99
C GLN A 3 7.06 -12.91 5.38
N GLN A 4 6.95 -13.76 6.40
CA GLN A 4 5.67 -14.20 6.92
C GLN A 4 5.13 -13.08 7.82
N TYR A 5 4.37 -12.16 7.24
CA TYR A 5 3.77 -11.05 7.98
C TYR A 5 2.62 -11.57 8.83
N ASN A 6 2.63 -11.26 10.13
CA ASN A 6 1.51 -11.55 11.02
C ASN A 6 0.30 -10.71 10.61
N SER A 7 -0.83 -11.36 10.35
CA SER A 7 -2.08 -10.71 9.90
C SER A 7 -2.59 -9.65 10.89
N ASN A 8 -2.34 -9.84 12.19
CA ASN A 8 -2.77 -8.90 13.23
C ASN A 8 -1.92 -7.62 13.17
N ASP A 9 -0.60 -7.76 13.02
CA ASP A 9 0.33 -6.63 12.94
C ASP A 9 0.09 -5.80 11.68
N LEU A 10 -0.20 -6.46 10.55
CA LEU A 10 -0.61 -5.77 9.32
C LEU A 10 -1.93 -5.02 9.51
N THR A 11 -2.89 -5.62 10.22
CA THR A 11 -4.19 -5.00 10.48
C THR A 11 -4.05 -3.76 11.35
N ALA A 12 -3.29 -3.84 12.44
CA ALA A 12 -2.98 -2.69 13.29
C ALA A 12 -2.26 -1.60 12.49
N PHE A 13 -1.21 -1.97 11.74
CA PHE A 13 -0.48 -1.02 10.91
C PHE A 13 -1.36 -0.31 9.89
N VAL A 14 -2.25 -1.01 9.20
CA VAL A 14 -3.18 -0.40 8.23
C VAL A 14 -4.14 0.55 8.94
N ASN A 15 -4.77 0.11 10.03
CA ASN A 15 -5.75 0.92 10.75
C ASN A 15 -5.15 2.18 11.36
N ASP A 16 -3.92 2.12 11.85
CA ASP A 16 -3.24 3.26 12.47
C ASP A 16 -2.71 4.27 11.45
N ASN A 17 -2.46 3.85 10.20
CA ASN A 17 -1.74 4.67 9.22
C ASN A 17 -2.61 5.15 8.06
N VAL A 18 -3.69 4.45 7.70
CA VAL A 18 -4.66 4.96 6.71
C VAL A 18 -5.26 6.31 7.12
N PRO A 19 -5.61 6.59 8.39
CA PRO A 19 -6.10 7.90 8.80
C PRO A 19 -5.08 9.03 8.64
N LYS A 20 -3.77 8.72 8.65
CA LYS A 20 -2.67 9.70 8.56
C LYS A 20 -2.37 10.15 7.14
N LEU A 21 -3.00 9.54 6.12
CA LEU A 21 -2.79 9.91 4.73
C LEU A 21 -3.33 11.31 4.45
N VAL A 22 -2.46 12.16 3.90
CA VAL A 22 -2.86 13.43 3.29
C VAL A 22 -3.68 13.16 2.01
N PRO A 23 -4.49 14.13 1.53
CA PRO A 23 -5.46 13.89 0.44
C PRO A 23 -4.88 13.19 -0.79
N ASP A 24 -3.73 13.63 -1.29
CA ASP A 24 -3.12 13.04 -2.50
C ASP A 24 -2.65 11.60 -2.28
N GLN A 25 -2.07 11.31 -1.10
CA GLN A 25 -1.67 9.96 -0.74
C GLN A 25 -2.88 9.05 -0.53
N ARG A 26 -3.98 9.57 0.04
CA ARG A 26 -5.24 8.86 0.20
C ARG A 26 -5.85 8.52 -1.15
N HIS A 27 -5.88 9.47 -2.07
CA HIS A 27 -6.37 9.27 -3.42
C HIS A 27 -5.58 8.18 -4.16
N ALA A 28 -4.25 8.22 -4.08
CA ALA A 28 -3.39 7.19 -4.66
C ALA A 28 -3.60 5.81 -4.01
N TYR A 29 -3.70 5.76 -2.67
CA TYR A 29 -3.97 4.54 -1.92
C TYR A 29 -5.27 3.88 -2.34
N GLU A 30 -6.38 4.62 -2.32
CA GLU A 30 -7.72 4.14 -2.66
C GLU A 30 -7.76 3.65 -4.12
N THR A 31 -7.23 4.45 -5.05
CA THR A 31 -7.18 4.09 -6.48
C THR A 31 -6.45 2.76 -6.73
N ILE A 32 -5.31 2.56 -6.08
CA ILE A 32 -4.51 1.34 -6.26
C ILE A 32 -5.18 0.15 -5.58
N VAL A 33 -5.66 0.30 -4.34
CA VAL A 33 -6.33 -0.78 -3.58
C VAL A 33 -7.61 -1.22 -4.29
N ASP A 34 -8.41 -0.28 -4.80
CA ASP A 34 -9.62 -0.57 -5.56
C ASP A 34 -9.31 -1.29 -6.87
N SER A 35 -8.26 -0.87 -7.59
CA SER A 35 -7.80 -1.58 -8.78
C SER A 35 -7.41 -3.03 -8.49
N VAL A 36 -6.77 -3.29 -7.35
CA VAL A 36 -6.40 -4.65 -6.91
C VAL A 36 -7.62 -5.45 -6.42
N ASN A 37 -8.59 -4.81 -5.79
CA ASN A 37 -9.81 -5.47 -5.34
C ASN A 37 -10.73 -5.87 -6.49
N ASN A 38 -10.76 -5.05 -7.54
CA ASN A 38 -11.55 -5.29 -8.75
C ASN A 38 -10.76 -6.02 -9.86
N ASN A 39 -9.55 -6.51 -9.58
CA ASN A 39 -8.70 -7.25 -10.53
C ASN A 39 -8.52 -6.54 -11.88
N MET A 40 -8.38 -5.21 -11.87
CA MET A 40 -8.37 -4.40 -13.10
C MET A 40 -7.06 -4.49 -13.91
N GLY A 41 -6.00 -5.07 -13.34
CA GLY A 41 -4.72 -5.28 -14.05
C GLY A 41 -4.02 -3.99 -14.51
N ARG A 42 -4.09 -2.90 -13.74
CA ARG A 42 -3.55 -1.58 -14.13
C ARG A 42 -2.09 -1.37 -13.72
N LEU A 43 -1.41 -0.51 -14.48
CA LEU A 43 -0.10 0.05 -14.15
C LEU A 43 -0.28 1.50 -13.67
N PHE A 44 0.44 1.88 -12.62
CA PHE A 44 0.39 3.22 -12.03
C PHE A 44 1.79 3.82 -11.93
N PHE A 45 1.88 5.14 -12.09
CA PHE A 45 3.07 5.94 -11.79
C PHE A 45 2.75 6.85 -10.63
N LEU A 46 3.57 6.81 -9.58
CA LEU A 46 3.44 7.69 -8.42
C LEU A 46 4.47 8.80 -8.52
N ASP A 47 4.07 9.95 -9.06
CA ASP A 47 4.87 11.17 -8.97
C ASP A 47 4.71 11.80 -7.59
N ALA A 48 5.83 12.16 -6.99
CA ALA A 48 5.88 12.74 -5.65
C ALA A 48 7.31 13.28 -5.45
N PRO A 49 7.49 14.54 -5.08
CA PRO A 49 8.80 15.08 -4.77
C PRO A 49 9.48 14.37 -3.60
N GLY A 50 10.80 14.58 -3.44
CA GLY A 50 11.53 14.09 -2.26
C GLY A 50 10.85 14.53 -0.95
N GLY A 51 10.84 13.66 0.06
CA GLY A 51 10.26 13.96 1.38
C GLY A 51 8.73 13.79 1.49
N THR A 52 8.02 13.45 0.41
CA THR A 52 6.54 13.29 0.40
C THR A 52 6.04 11.92 0.87
N GLY A 53 6.90 11.11 1.51
CA GLY A 53 6.47 9.84 2.10
C GLY A 53 6.12 8.73 1.09
N LYS A 54 6.70 8.73 -0.12
CA LYS A 54 6.52 7.63 -1.10
C LYS A 54 6.71 6.25 -0.50
N THR A 55 7.79 6.07 0.27
CA THR A 55 8.11 4.78 0.92
C THR A 55 7.03 4.39 1.93
N PHE A 56 6.53 5.37 2.69
CA PHE A 56 5.43 5.14 3.62
C PHE A 56 4.16 4.69 2.89
N LEU A 57 3.78 5.38 1.81
CA LEU A 57 2.61 5.01 1.01
C LEU A 57 2.77 3.62 0.36
N ALA A 58 3.94 3.32 -0.21
CA ALA A 58 4.23 2.02 -0.80
C ALA A 58 4.12 0.90 0.24
N ASN A 59 4.70 1.09 1.43
CA ASN A 59 4.61 0.12 2.53
C ASN A 59 3.17 -0.08 3.01
N LEU A 60 2.38 0.98 3.08
CA LEU A 60 0.97 0.91 3.48
C LEU A 60 0.11 0.16 2.45
N ILE A 61 0.34 0.38 1.16
CA ILE A 61 -0.32 -0.37 0.08
C ILE A 61 0.05 -1.85 0.15
N LEU A 62 1.34 -2.16 0.28
CA LEU A 62 1.83 -3.54 0.43
C LEU A 62 1.20 -4.23 1.64
N ALA A 63 1.16 -3.55 2.79
CA ALA A 63 0.54 -4.05 4.00
C ALA A 63 -0.96 -4.34 3.79
N LYS A 64 -1.70 -3.43 3.15
CA LYS A 64 -3.13 -3.62 2.87
C LYS A 64 -3.40 -4.84 1.97
N ILE A 65 -2.62 -4.99 0.90
CA ILE A 65 -2.80 -6.11 -0.04
C ILE A 65 -2.49 -7.44 0.65
N ARG A 66 -1.40 -7.49 1.42
CA ARG A 66 -1.01 -8.70 2.19
C ARG A 66 -1.99 -9.04 3.30
N GLN A 67 -2.52 -8.03 4.00
CA GLN A 67 -3.58 -8.20 5.00
C GLN A 67 -4.82 -8.88 4.39
N SER A 68 -5.09 -8.62 3.11
CA SER A 68 -6.21 -9.21 2.37
C SER A 68 -5.90 -10.61 1.83
N GLY A 69 -4.80 -11.23 2.24
CA GLY A 69 -4.36 -12.57 1.79
C GLY A 69 -3.81 -12.61 0.36
N LYS A 70 -3.61 -11.46 -0.28
CA LYS A 70 -3.07 -11.36 -1.66
C LYS A 70 -1.55 -11.22 -1.65
N ILE A 71 -0.92 -11.59 -2.76
CA ILE A 71 0.53 -11.46 -2.93
C ILE A 71 0.87 -10.03 -3.35
N ALA A 72 1.80 -9.40 -2.64
CA ALA A 72 2.35 -8.09 -2.98
C ALA A 72 3.88 -8.12 -2.92
N ILE A 73 4.54 -7.72 -4.00
CA ILE A 73 5.99 -7.74 -4.16
C ILE A 73 6.49 -6.30 -4.27
N ALA A 74 7.51 -5.98 -3.48
CA ALA A 74 8.22 -4.71 -3.55
C ALA A 74 9.60 -4.96 -4.12
N VAL A 75 9.98 -4.16 -5.12
CA VAL A 75 11.33 -4.18 -5.70
C VAL A 75 11.84 -2.75 -5.64
N ALA A 76 13.06 -2.60 -5.13
CA ALA A 76 13.78 -1.34 -5.09
C ALA A 76 15.23 -1.61 -5.51
N TRP A 77 15.91 -0.57 -5.97
CA TRP A 77 17.32 -0.62 -6.35
C TRP A 77 18.14 0.16 -5.33
#